data_AF-A0A517XS84-F1
#
_entry.id   AF-A0A517XS84-F1
#
_cell.length_a   1.000
_cell.length_b   1.000
_cell.length_c   1.000
_cell.angle_alpha   90.00
_cell.angle_beta   90.00
_cell.angle_gamma   90.00
#
_symmetry.space_group_name_H-M   'P 1'
#
loop_
_entity.id
_entity.type
_entity.pdbx_description
1 polymer ?
#
loop_
_entity_poly.entity_id
_entity_poly.type
_entity_poly.pdbx_seq_one_letter_code
_entity_poly.pdbx_strand_id
1 'polypeptide(L)' 'MYESRDFAPMPVLADALEDAGCADNDILAHCRGDGPHVRGCWVVDLVLGKS' A
#
# COMPACT_ATOMS: atom_id res chain seq x y z
N MET A 1 9.47 -3.62 2.44
CA MET A 1 9.05 -2.21 2.30
C MET A 1 9.76 -1.30 3.29
N TYR A 2 9.50 -1.33 4.60
CA TYR A 2 10.11 -0.34 5.52
C TYR A 2 11.58 -0.54 5.87
N GLU A 3 12.07 -1.78 5.89
CA GLU A 3 13.50 -2.05 6.15
C GLU A 3 14.34 -1.83 4.90
N SER A 4 13.83 -2.26 3.74
CA SER A 4 14.47 -2.07 2.42
C SER A 4 14.32 -0.66 1.85
N ARG A 5 13.34 0.13 2.34
CA ARG A 5 12.86 1.40 1.74
C ARG A 5 12.47 1.26 0.27
N ASP A 6 12.15 0.02 -0.14
CA ASP A 6 11.70 -0.30 -1.49
C ASP A 6 10.18 -0.43 -1.50
N PHE A 7 9.55 0.45 -2.28
CA PHE A 7 8.11 0.54 -2.49
C PHE A 7 7.72 0.20 -3.94
N ALA A 8 8.65 -0.30 -4.76
CA ALA A 8 8.34 -0.83 -6.08
C ALA A 8 7.21 -1.91 -6.08
N PRO A 9 7.02 -2.74 -5.03
CA PRO A 9 5.91 -3.69 -5.01
C PRO A 9 4.55 -3.12 -4.56
N MET A 10 4.37 -1.79 -4.48
CA MET A 10 3.08 -1.19 -4.11
C MET A 10 1.92 -1.56 -5.05
N PRO A 11 2.09 -1.62 -6.39
CA PRO A 11 1.02 -2.09 -7.28
C PRO A 11 0.64 -3.55 -7.00
N VAL A 12 1.61 -4.40 -6.67
CA VAL A 12 1.36 -5.81 -6.31
C VAL A 12 0.58 -5.92 -5.00
N LEU A 13 0.85 -5.03 -4.04
CA LEU A 13 0.06 -4.93 -2.81
C LEU A 13 -1.39 -4.54 -3.11
N ALA A 14 -1.64 -3.65 -4.09
CA ALA A 14 -2.99 -3.29 -4.50
C ALA A 14 -3.79 -4.51 -4.98
N ASP A 15 -3.18 -5.32 -5.85
CA ASP A 15 -3.83 -6.51 -6.40
C ASP A 15 -4.10 -7.55 -5.30
N ALA A 16 -3.15 -7.75 -4.38
CA ALA A 16 -3.33 -8.64 -3.24
C ALA A 16 -4.45 -8.16 -2.28
N LEU A 17 -4.60 -6.85 -2.09
CA LEU A 17 -5.69 -6.28 -1.29
C LEU A 17 -7.04 -6.46 -1.98
N GLU A 18 -7.12 -6.24 -3.29
CA GLU A 18 -8.34 -6.44 -4.08
C GLU A 18 -8.78 -7.92 -4.06
N ASP A 19 -7.83 -8.85 -4.25
CA ASP A 19 -8.07 -10.30 -4.13
C ASP A 19 -8.53 -10.72 -2.73
N ALA A 20 -8.07 -10.02 -1.68
CA ALA A 20 -8.51 -10.21 -0.31
C ALA A 20 -9.89 -9.58 -0.01
N GLY A 21 -10.52 -8.91 -0.99
CA GLY A 21 -11.83 -8.29 -0.87
C GLY A 21 -11.81 -6.82 -0.46
N CYS A 22 -10.66 -6.14 -0.50
CA CYS A 22 -10.59 -4.70 -0.31
C CYS A 22 -11.25 -3.99 -1.49
N ALA A 23 -12.35 -3.28 -1.24
CA ALA A 23 -13.07 -2.49 -2.23
C ALA A 23 -12.90 -0.97 -2.04
N ASP A 24 -12.00 -0.56 -1.15
CA ASP A 24 -11.72 0.85 -0.89
C ASP A 24 -10.90 1.44 -2.04
N ASN A 25 -11.54 2.30 -2.84
CA ASN A 25 -10.91 2.90 -4.01
C ASN A 25 -9.73 3.80 -3.67
N ASP A 26 -9.73 4.46 -2.51
CA ASP A 26 -8.63 5.36 -2.13
C ASP A 26 -7.37 4.55 -1.77
N ILE A 27 -7.56 3.39 -1.11
CA ILE A 27 -6.48 2.45 -0.82
C ILE A 27 -5.90 1.88 -2.12
N LEU A 28 -6.75 1.35 -2.99
CA LEU A 28 -6.32 0.72 -4.24
C LEU A 28 -5.66 1.74 -5.20
N ALA A 29 -6.24 2.93 -5.32
CA ALA A 29 -5.69 4.01 -6.13
C ALA A 29 -4.35 4.53 -5.57
N HIS A 30 -4.20 4.64 -4.25
CA HIS A 30 -2.93 5.02 -3.65
C HIS A 30 -1.83 3.99 -3.95
N CYS A 31 -2.12 2.69 -3.82
CA CYS A 31 -1.15 1.63 -4.12
C CYS A 31 -0.76 1.52 -5.60
N ARG A 32 -1.66 1.91 -6.51
CA ARG A 32 -1.45 1.88 -7.97
C ARG A 32 -0.87 3.18 -8.52
N GLY A 33 -0.98 4.28 -7.78
CA GLY A 33 -0.54 5.60 -8.22
C GLY A 33 0.95 5.86 -7.97
N ASP A 34 1.54 6.78 -8.74
CA ASP A 34 2.93 7.26 -8.56
C ASP A 34 3.10 8.19 -7.35
N GLY A 35 2.17 8.14 -6.39
CA GLY A 35 2.23 8.94 -5.17
C GLY A 35 3.48 8.58 -4.36
N PRO A 36 4.02 9.53 -3.56
CA PRO A 36 5.24 9.25 -2.80
C PRO A 36 4.99 8.16 -1.76
N HIS A 37 5.59 7.00 -1.96
CA HIS A 37 5.66 5.95 -0.96
C HIS A 37 6.95 6.08 -0.15
N VAL A 38 6.79 6.33 1.15
CA VAL A 38 7.89 6.51 2.10
C VAL A 38 7.59 5.77 3.39
N ARG A 39 8.55 5.73 4.33
CA ARG A 39 8.27 5.25 5.68
C ARG A 39 7.21 6.17 6.31
N GLY A 40 6.10 5.61 6.78
CA GLY A 40 4.90 6.37 7.16
C GLY A 40 3.85 6.46 6.05
N CYS A 41 3.93 5.61 5.02
CA CYS A 41 2.86 5.46 4.04
C CYS A 41 1.63 4.93 4.75
N TRP A 42 0.56 5.74 4.75
CA TRP A 42 -0.65 5.46 5.51
C TRP A 42 -1.27 4.09 5.18
N VAL A 43 -1.24 3.66 3.91
CA VAL A 43 -1.74 2.32 3.54
C VAL A 43 -0.88 1.21 4.15
N VAL A 44 0.44 1.36 4.10
CA VAL A 44 1.36 0.36 4.67
C VAL A 44 1.22 0.30 6.19
N ASP A 45 1.04 1.44 6.85
CA ASP A 45 0.79 1.49 8.30
C ASP A 45 -0.56 0.84 8.66
N LEU A 46 -1.62 1.12 7.88
CA LEU A 46 -2.94 0.49 8.03
C LEU A 46 -2.86 -1.03 7.92
N VAL A 47 -2.22 -1.55 6.86
CA VAL A 47 -2.07 -2.99 6.61
C VAL A 47 -1.23 -3.66 7.70
N LEU A 48 -0.23 -2.97 8.25
CA LEU A 48 0.62 -3.47 9.33
C LEU A 48 0.01 -3.27 10.73
N GLY A 49 -1.18 -2.69 10.85
CA GLY A 49 -1.81 -2.39 12.14
C GLY A 49 -1.03 -1.40 13.00
N LYS A 50 -0.26 -0.51 12.36
CA LYS A 50 0.51 0.54 13.03
C LYS A 50 -0.34 1.82 13.00
N SER A 51 -0.81 2.25 14.16
CA SER A 51 -1.57 3.50 14.36
C SER A 51 -0.77 4.47 15.22
#